data_AF-A9WSM0-F1
#
_entry.id   AF-A9WSM0-F1
#
_cell.length_a   1.000
_cell.length_b   1.000
_cell.length_c   1.000
_cell.angle_alpha   90.00
_cell.angle_beta   90.00
_cell.angle_gamma   90.00
#
_symmetry.space_group_name_H-M   'P 1'
#
loop_
_entity.id
_entity.type
_entity.pdbx_description
1 polymer ?
#
loop_
_entity_poly.entity_id
_entity_poly.type
_entity_poly.pdbx_seq_one_letter_code
_entity_poly.pdbx_strand_id
1 'polypeptide(L)'
;MTRGSNSLGLYEGTSFAQHDVVAVSVNYRLGLEGFSLLPEVPPNLGVADLLAALRWVSQNIANFGGDPRRITIAGQSAGGAMVAALLACAQAEGLFS
;
A
#
# COMPACT_ATOMS: atom_id res chain seq x y z
N MET A 1 10.59 9.87 -2.86
CA MET A 1 9.35 9.68 -2.08
C MET A 1 8.99 10.95 -1.33
N THR A 2 8.84 12.09 -2.00
CA THR A 2 8.62 13.40 -1.33
C THR A 2 7.29 14.04 -1.71
N ARG A 3 6.60 13.50 -2.72
CA ARG A 3 5.29 13.94 -3.20
C ARG A 3 4.49 12.73 -3.69
N GLY A 4 3.17 12.83 -3.58
CA GLY A 4 2.22 11.78 -3.98
C GLY A 4 0.96 11.87 -3.14
N SER A 5 -0.16 11.45 -3.70
CA SER A 5 -1.43 11.31 -3.00
C SER A 5 -2.30 10.32 -3.75
N ASN A 6 -3.08 9.51 -3.02
CA ASN A 6 -4.13 8.67 -3.60
C ASN A 6 -5.31 9.49 -4.17
N SER A 7 -5.41 10.78 -3.82
CA SER A 7 -6.51 11.66 -4.25
C SER A 7 -6.34 12.24 -5.66
N LEU A 8 -5.24 11.91 -6.35
CA LEU A 8 -5.04 12.32 -7.74
C LEU A 8 -5.98 11.51 -8.64
N GLY A 9 -6.67 12.16 -9.57
CA GLY A 9 -7.61 11.49 -10.48
C GLY A 9 -7.00 10.37 -11.34
N LEU A 10 -5.67 10.34 -11.49
CA LEU A 10 -4.93 9.24 -12.11
C LEU A 10 -5.11 7.89 -11.38
N TYR A 11 -5.39 7.91 -10.07
CA TYR A 11 -5.51 6.73 -9.21
C TYR A 11 -6.96 6.40 -8.84
N GLU A 12 -7.90 6.95 -9.61
CA GLU A 12 -9.33 6.63 -9.51
C GLU A 12 -9.54 5.16 -9.92
N GLY A 13 -10.43 4.46 -9.18
CA GLY A 13 -10.59 3.01 -9.25
C GLY A 13 -11.71 2.50 -10.15
N THR A 14 -12.50 3.38 -10.80
CA THR A 14 -13.72 3.02 -11.53
C THR A 14 -13.43 2.05 -12.67
N SER A 15 -12.31 2.22 -13.39
CA SER A 15 -11.91 1.29 -14.46
C SER A 15 -11.71 -0.15 -13.94
N PHE A 16 -11.11 -0.31 -12.76
CA PHE A 16 -10.98 -1.62 -12.11
C PHE A 16 -12.34 -2.14 -11.62
N ALA A 17 -13.15 -1.28 -11.00
CA ALA A 17 -14.48 -1.66 -10.52
C ALA A 17 -15.42 -2.16 -11.64
N GLN A 18 -15.28 -1.63 -12.86
CA GLN A 18 -15.99 -2.11 -14.05
C GLN A 18 -15.62 -3.54 -14.48
N HIS A 19 -14.50 -4.06 -13.96
CA HIS A 19 -13.99 -5.41 -14.24
C HIS A 19 -14.00 -6.29 -12.98
N ASP A 20 -14.95 -6.05 -12.07
CA ASP A 20 -15.15 -6.82 -10.83
C ASP A 20 -13.94 -6.84 -9.88
N VAL A 21 -13.16 -5.76 -9.88
CA VAL A 21 -12.02 -5.57 -8.96
C VAL A 21 -12.34 -4.48 -7.94
N VAL A 22 -12.19 -4.81 -6.65
CA VAL A 22 -12.21 -3.80 -5.59
C VAL A 22 -10.89 -3.05 -5.58
N ALA A 23 -10.89 -1.81 -6.07
CA ALA A 23 -9.70 -0.96 -6.09
C ALA A 23 -9.51 -0.24 -4.75
N VAL A 24 -8.31 -0.33 -4.17
CA VAL A 24 -7.93 0.37 -2.94
C VAL A 24 -6.66 1.18 -3.18
N SER A 25 -6.75 2.50 -3.03
CA SER A 25 -5.61 3.42 -3.13
C SER A 25 -5.31 4.02 -1.77
N VAL A 26 -4.07 3.92 -1.29
CA VAL A 26 -3.69 4.31 0.08
C VAL A 26 -2.63 5.41 0.09
N ASN A 27 -2.61 6.18 1.18
CA ASN A 27 -1.53 7.12 1.47
C ASN A 27 -0.55 6.49 2.48
N TYR A 28 0.71 6.90 2.41
CA TYR A 28 1.76 6.58 3.37
C TYR A 28 2.61 7.83 3.60
N ARG A 29 3.31 7.92 4.73
CA ARG A 29 4.16 9.07 5.03
C ARG A 29 5.28 9.22 3.99
N LEU A 30 5.56 10.48 3.64
CA LEU A 30 6.54 10.86 2.63
C LEU A 30 7.71 11.62 3.28
N GLY A 31 8.78 11.79 2.52
CA GLY A 31 9.93 12.62 2.91
C GLY A 31 10.54 12.22 4.24
N LEU A 32 10.91 13.21 5.04
CA LEU A 32 11.55 13.00 6.34
C LEU A 32 10.64 12.24 7.31
N GLU A 33 9.34 12.55 7.32
CA GLU A 33 8.38 11.90 8.23
C GLU A 33 8.22 10.40 7.97
N GLY A 34 8.41 9.96 6.73
CA GLY A 34 8.32 8.55 6.36
C GLY A 34 9.64 7.78 6.41
N PHE A 35 10.78 8.47 6.25
CA PHE A 35 12.05 7.81 5.89
C PHE A 35 13.29 8.38 6.59
N SER A 36 13.15 9.28 7.57
CA SER A 36 14.28 9.69 8.40
C SER A 36 14.80 8.55 9.28
N LEU A 37 16.11 8.51 9.46
CA LEU A 37 16.77 7.64 10.44
C LEU A 37 17.01 8.45 11.72
N LEU A 38 16.19 8.20 12.73
CA LEU A 38 16.29 8.86 14.04
C LEU A 38 16.58 7.80 15.11
N PRO A 39 17.43 8.06 16.11
CA PRO A 39 17.90 7.05 17.06
C PRO A 39 16.80 6.26 17.79
N GLU A 40 15.66 6.88 18.08
CA GLU A 40 14.57 6.28 18.86
C GLU A 40 13.34 5.91 18.02
N VAL A 41 13.39 6.14 16.70
CA VAL A 41 12.25 5.91 15.80
C VAL A 41 12.59 4.76 14.86
N PRO A 42 11.70 3.75 14.73
CA PRO A 42 11.88 2.70 13.74
C PRO A 42 12.09 3.29 12.34
N PRO A 43 13.05 2.78 11.55
CA PRO A 43 13.26 3.25 10.19
C PRO A 43 12.08 2.86 9.30
N ASN A 44 11.99 3.49 8.12
CA ASN A 44 11.02 3.14 7.08
C ASN A 44 9.57 3.17 7.54
N LEU A 45 9.19 4.22 8.28
CA LEU A 45 7.83 4.45 8.72
C LEU A 45 6.81 4.47 7.57
N GLY A 46 7.20 4.93 6.37
CA GLY A 46 6.36 4.84 5.17
C GLY A 46 6.06 3.38 4.75
N VAL A 47 7.01 2.45 4.93
CA VAL A 47 6.77 1.01 4.72
C VAL A 47 5.88 0.45 5.82
N ALA A 48 6.07 0.89 7.07
CA ALA A 48 5.21 0.48 8.18
C ALA A 48 3.74 0.92 7.96
N ASP A 49 3.51 2.10 7.38
CA ASP A 49 2.17 2.57 6.99
C ASP A 49 1.55 1.65 5.94
N LEU A 50 2.31 1.26 4.91
CA LEU A 50 1.83 0.35 3.88
C LEU A 50 1.51 -1.05 4.44
N LEU A 51 2.34 -1.56 5.35
CA LEU A 51 2.05 -2.81 6.06
C LEU A 51 0.76 -2.72 6.88
N ALA A 52 0.53 -1.60 7.55
CA ALA A 52 -0.70 -1.36 8.29
C ALA A 52 -1.91 -1.30 7.35
N ALA A 53 -1.77 -0.62 6.21
CA ALA A 53 -2.80 -0.57 5.19
C ALA A 53 -3.12 -1.95 4.61
N LEU A 54 -2.11 -2.77 4.31
CA LEU A 54 -2.31 -4.13 3.80
C LEU A 54 -3.01 -5.04 4.82
N ARG A 55 -2.65 -4.94 6.10
CA ARG A 55 -3.37 -5.65 7.16
C ARG A 55 -4.83 -5.22 7.23
N TRP A 56 -5.10 -3.92 7.14
CA TRP A 56 -6.47 -3.41 7.10
C TRP A 56 -7.23 -3.95 5.89
N VAL A 57 -6.63 -3.91 4.69
CA VAL A 57 -7.26 -4.46 3.47
C VAL A 57 -7.55 -5.95 3.65
N SER A 58 -6.56 -6.75 4.04
CA SER A 58 -6.73 -8.20 4.27
C SER A 58 -7.85 -8.52 5.27
N GLN A 59 -8.00 -7.72 6.32
CA GLN A 59 -9.03 -7.93 7.34
C GLN A 59 -10.43 -7.44 6.93
N ASN A 60 -10.53 -6.48 6.01
CA ASN A 60 -11.79 -5.75 5.77
C ASN A 60 -12.33 -5.86 4.34
N ILE A 61 -11.51 -6.27 3.35
CA ILE A 61 -11.90 -6.18 1.94
C ILE A 61 -13.13 -7.02 1.59
N ALA A 62 -13.40 -8.08 2.34
CA ALA A 62 -14.62 -8.89 2.22
C ALA A 62 -15.91 -8.08 2.43
N ASN A 63 -15.88 -7.05 3.29
CA ASN A 63 -17.03 -6.16 3.50
C ASN A 63 -17.32 -5.25 2.29
N PHE A 64 -16.38 -5.16 1.36
CA PHE A 64 -16.49 -4.39 0.12
C PHE A 64 -16.64 -5.28 -1.12
N GLY A 65 -16.83 -6.59 -0.93
CA GLY A 65 -17.00 -7.56 -2.02
C GLY A 65 -15.71 -8.15 -2.58
N GLY A 66 -14.54 -7.89 -1.97
CA GLY A 66 -13.27 -8.50 -2.38
C GLY A 66 -12.98 -9.83 -1.69
N ASP A 67 -12.06 -10.63 -2.25
CA ASP A 67 -11.55 -11.86 -1.60
C ASP A 67 -10.21 -11.54 -0.90
N PRO A 68 -10.11 -11.68 0.44
CA PRO A 68 -8.88 -11.40 1.18
C PRO A 68 -7.71 -12.33 0.83
N ARG A 69 -7.96 -13.42 0.09
CA ARG A 69 -6.92 -14.33 -0.43
C ARG A 69 -6.46 -13.98 -1.85
N ARG A 70 -7.04 -12.95 -2.47
CA ARG A 70 -6.72 -12.49 -3.83
C ARG A 70 -6.43 -10.99 -3.82
N ILE A 71 -5.34 -10.62 -3.17
CA ILE A 71 -4.88 -9.24 -3.06
C ILE A 71 -3.65 -9.08 -3.95
N THR A 72 -3.70 -8.17 -4.91
CA THR A 72 -2.57 -7.82 -5.76
C THR A 72 -2.14 -6.39 -5.44
N ILE A 73 -0.83 -6.17 -5.26
CA ILE A 73 -0.26 -4.84 -5.06
C ILE A 73 0.40 -4.32 -6.33
N ALA A 74 0.21 -3.04 -6.63
CA ALA A 74 0.79 -2.39 -7.79
C ALA A 74 1.23 -0.97 -7.44
N GLY A 75 2.25 -0.47 -8.14
CA GLY A 75 2.78 0.86 -7.92
C GLY A 75 3.72 1.30 -9.05
N GLN A 76 3.79 2.61 -9.28
CA GLN A 76 4.62 3.21 -10.32
C GLN A 76 5.72 4.08 -9.68
N SER A 77 6.90 4.14 -10.31
CA SER A 77 8.06 4.90 -9.83
C SER A 77 8.39 4.55 -8.36
N ALA A 78 8.32 5.51 -7.44
CA ALA A 78 8.51 5.27 -6.01
C ALA A 78 7.52 4.25 -5.43
N GLY A 79 6.29 4.18 -5.95
CA GLY A 79 5.33 3.14 -5.59
C GLY A 79 5.77 1.75 -6.03
N GLY A 80 6.45 1.63 -7.19
CA GLY A 80 7.04 0.37 -7.64
C GLY A 80 8.20 -0.08 -6.74
N ALA A 81 9.03 0.87 -6.30
CA ALA A 81 10.06 0.60 -5.30
C ALA A 81 9.46 0.15 -3.95
N MET A 82 8.31 0.72 -3.55
CA MET A 82 7.58 0.26 -2.36
C MET A 82 7.01 -1.15 -2.53
N VAL A 83 6.47 -1.50 -3.70
CA VAL A 83 6.06 -2.89 -4.00
C VAL A 83 7.25 -3.85 -3.87
N ALA A 84 8.41 -3.50 -4.42
CA ALA A 84 9.62 -4.31 -4.27
C ALA A 84 10.07 -4.44 -2.81
N ALA A 85 9.98 -3.37 -2.03
CA ALA A 85 10.30 -3.41 -0.60
C ALA A 85 9.35 -4.32 0.18
N LEU A 86 8.05 -4.30 -0.13
CA LEU A 86 7.05 -5.16 0.50
C LEU A 86 7.24 -6.63 0.10
N LEU A 87 7.58 -6.93 -1.15
CA LEU A 87 7.94 -8.28 -1.59
C LEU A 87 9.14 -8.86 -0.83
N ALA A 88 10.07 -8.01 -0.40
CA ALA A 88 11.24 -8.40 0.39
C ALA A 88 11.00 -8.34 1.92
N CYS A 89 9.80 -7.95 2.37
CA CYS A 89 9.49 -7.71 3.77
C CYS A 89 8.81 -8.95 4.37
N ALA A 90 9.47 -9.63 5.30
CA ALA A 90 8.89 -10.80 5.98
C ALA A 90 7.54 -10.49 6.66
N GLN A 91 7.35 -9.26 7.18
CA GLN A 91 6.07 -8.86 7.78
C GLN A 91 4.91 -8.71 6.78
N ALA A 92 5.19 -8.72 5.48
CA ALA A 92 4.20 -8.68 4.42
C ALA A 92 3.76 -10.08 3.93
N GLU A 93 4.44 -11.15 4.37
CA GLU A 93 4.12 -12.51 3.96
C GLU A 93 2.65 -12.86 4.23
N GLY A 94 1.98 -13.42 3.21
CA GLY A 94 0.58 -13.80 3.29
C GLY A 94 -0.42 -12.65 3.25
N LEU A 95 0.01 -11.38 3.17
CA LEU A 95 -0.90 -10.23 3.05
C LEU A 95 -1.36 -9.97 1.60
N PHE A 96 -0.65 -10.51 0.61
CA PHE A 96 -0.98 -10.42 -0.81
C PHE A 96 -0.41 -11.62 -1.58
N SER A 97 -0.83 -11.76 -2.84
CA SER A 97 -0.52 -12.87 -3.76
C SER A 97 -0.11 -12.38 -5.14
#